data_AF-A0A845YVF2-F1
#
_entry.id   AF-A0A845YVF2-F1
#
_cell.length_a   1.000
_cell.length_b   1.000
_cell.length_c   1.000
_cell.angle_alpha   90.00
_cell.angle_beta   90.00
_cell.angle_gamma   90.00
#
_symmetry.space_group_name_H-M   'P 1'
#
loop_
_entity.id
_entity.type
_entity.pdbx_description
1 polymer ?
#
loop_
_entity_poly.entity_id
_entity_poly.type
_entity_poly.pdbx_seq_one_letter_code
_entity_poly.pdbx_strand_id
1 'polypeptide(L)'
;MTTETWIVYKTENRNDYGWEDRMLMPRESLTNILWENWTYQEEPTIPEIGDRTRNYKSESENCFTTHGRDGDWVVTRVEQFVNYNTDKKIFVCYCKYDPIEPKWSLMNRGANASELLEEKVDLPMNNG
;
A
#
# COMPACT_ATOMS: atom_id res chain seq x y z
N MET A 1 -9.98 18.75 -8.48
CA MET A 1 -9.67 17.93 -9.68
C MET A 1 -8.87 16.77 -9.17
N THR A 2 -9.39 15.56 -9.34
CA THR A 2 -8.82 14.34 -8.81
C THR A 2 -7.45 14.06 -9.45
N THR A 3 -6.39 13.96 -8.66
CA THR A 3 -5.03 13.72 -9.15
C THR A 3 -4.72 12.24 -9.05
N GLU A 4 -4.28 11.61 -10.14
CA GLU A 4 -3.79 10.23 -10.11
C GLU A 4 -2.37 10.22 -9.56
N THR A 5 -2.16 9.56 -8.42
CA THR A 5 -0.86 9.45 -7.78
C THR A 5 -0.42 7.99 -7.74
N TRP A 6 0.77 7.72 -8.30
CA TRP A 6 1.44 6.42 -8.25
C TRP A 6 2.63 6.49 -7.29
N ILE A 7 2.65 5.63 -6.29
CA ILE A 7 3.72 5.55 -5.29
C ILE A 7 4.44 4.23 -5.50
N VAL A 8 5.73 4.29 -5.81
CA VAL A 8 6.59 3.13 -6.08
C VAL A 8 7.65 3.04 -5.00
N TYR A 9 7.65 1.95 -4.24
CA TYR A 9 8.74 1.59 -3.35
C TYR A 9 9.72 0.72 -4.11
N LYS A 10 11.00 1.07 -4.09
CA LYS A 10 12.06 0.31 -4.74
C LYS A 10 13.31 0.29 -3.90
N THR A 11 14.20 -0.67 -4.16
CA THR A 11 15.50 -0.71 -3.49
C THR A 11 16.44 0.34 -4.06
N GLU A 12 17.35 0.82 -3.20
CA GLU A 12 18.47 1.67 -3.62
C GLU A 12 19.42 0.92 -4.56
N ASN A 13 19.69 -0.35 -4.29
CA ASN A 13 20.55 -1.20 -5.12
C ASN A 13 19.76 -2.35 -5.75
N ARG A 14 20.04 -2.64 -7.02
CA ARG A 14 19.41 -3.74 -7.76
C ARG A 14 19.70 -5.12 -7.17
N ASN A 15 20.85 -5.27 -6.50
CA ASN A 15 21.29 -6.55 -5.94
C ASN A 15 21.07 -6.64 -4.41
N ASP A 16 20.18 -5.80 -3.85
CA ASP A 16 19.83 -5.88 -2.42
C ASP A 16 19.08 -7.17 -2.09
N TYR A 17 18.97 -7.47 -0.79
CA TYR A 17 18.36 -8.68 -0.23
C TYR A 17 17.12 -9.19 -1.00
N GLY A 18 17.14 -10.43 -1.45
CA GLY A 18 16.02 -11.08 -2.15
C GLY A 18 15.69 -10.46 -3.51
N TRP A 19 16.69 -9.97 -4.25
CA TRP A 19 16.49 -9.43 -5.61
C TRP A 19 16.19 -10.54 -6.62
N GLU A 20 16.67 -11.76 -6.38
CA GLU A 20 16.45 -12.94 -7.22
C GLU A 20 14.98 -13.34 -7.26
N ASP A 21 14.27 -13.11 -6.16
CA ASP A 21 12.85 -13.45 -5.99
C ASP A 21 11.91 -12.34 -6.48
N ARG A 22 12.44 -11.18 -6.88
CA ARG A 22 11.64 -10.01 -7.26
C ARG A 22 11.44 -9.96 -8.76
N MET A 23 10.27 -10.40 -9.20
CA MET A 23 9.89 -10.47 -10.62
C MET A 23 8.72 -9.53 -10.93
N LEU A 24 8.86 -8.76 -12.02
CA LEU A 24 7.80 -7.93 -12.57
C LEU A 24 6.85 -8.79 -13.42
N MET A 25 5.61 -8.93 -12.98
CA MET A 25 4.57 -9.60 -13.75
C MET A 25 4.12 -8.74 -14.96
N PRO A 26 3.66 -9.35 -16.07
CA PRO A 26 3.56 -10.79 -16.32
C PRO A 26 4.82 -11.39 -16.99
N ARG A 27 5.84 -10.57 -17.28
CA ARG A 27 7.02 -10.98 -18.08
C ARG A 27 8.18 -11.52 -17.25
N GLU A 28 7.98 -11.68 -15.94
CA GLU A 28 8.93 -12.25 -14.97
C GLU A 28 10.33 -11.62 -15.01
N SER A 29 10.43 -10.36 -15.44
CA SER A 29 11.71 -9.67 -15.50
C SER A 29 12.12 -9.24 -14.10
N LEU A 30 13.39 -9.46 -13.74
CA LEU A 30 13.91 -9.04 -12.44
C LEU A 30 13.72 -7.53 -12.23
N THR A 31 13.18 -7.18 -11.06
CA THR A 31 12.87 -5.81 -10.69
C THR A 31 13.47 -5.44 -9.34
N ASN A 32 13.77 -4.16 -9.17
CA ASN A 32 14.10 -3.59 -7.86
C ASN A 32 12.89 -2.99 -7.15
N ILE A 33 11.69 -3.08 -7.74
CA ILE A 33 10.44 -2.65 -7.12
C ILE A 33 10.10 -3.61 -5.97
N LEU A 34 9.71 -3.04 -4.84
CA LEU A 34 9.25 -3.73 -3.64
C LEU A 34 7.72 -3.73 -3.54
N TRP A 35 7.11 -2.59 -3.85
CA TRP A 35 5.67 -2.39 -3.72
C TRP A 35 5.19 -1.20 -4.54
N GLU A 36 3.92 -1.21 -4.93
CA GLU A 36 3.29 -0.15 -5.71
C GLU A 36 1.90 0.16 -5.17
N ASN A 37 1.55 1.45 -5.11
CA ASN A 37 0.21 1.90 -4.73
C ASN A 37 -0.29 2.95 -5.73
N TRP A 38 -1.57 2.89 -6.08
CA TRP A 38 -2.27 3.95 -6.80
C TRP A 38 -3.33 4.58 -5.92
N THR A 39 -3.45 5.90 -5.99
CA THR A 39 -4.50 6.64 -5.30
C THR A 39 -4.98 7.80 -6.16
N TYR A 40 -6.26 8.11 -6.02
CA TYR A 40 -6.93 9.24 -6.67
C TYR A 40 -7.35 10.29 -5.62
N GLN A 41 -6.75 10.28 -4.44
CA GLN A 41 -7.04 11.29 -3.42
C GLN A 41 -6.52 12.67 -3.87
N GLU A 42 -7.22 13.74 -3.53
CA GLU A 42 -6.76 15.11 -3.83
C GLU A 42 -5.45 15.43 -3.08
N GLU A 43 -5.35 14.97 -1.83
CA GLU A 43 -4.17 15.08 -0.97
C GLU A 43 -3.78 13.70 -0.45
N PRO A 44 -3.02 12.92 -1.23
CA PRO A 44 -2.59 11.58 -0.79
C PRO A 44 -1.52 11.68 0.29
N THR A 45 -1.56 10.78 1.27
CA THR A 45 -0.43 10.58 2.19
C THR A 45 0.77 10.07 1.41
N ILE A 46 1.82 10.87 1.35
CA ILE A 46 3.09 10.52 0.71
C ILE A 46 4.03 9.95 1.78
N PRO A 47 4.74 8.85 1.50
CA PRO A 47 5.70 8.29 2.45
C PRO A 47 6.83 9.29 2.74
N GLU A 48 7.31 9.28 3.97
CA GLU A 48 8.43 10.08 4.43
C GLU A 48 9.68 9.21 4.67
N ILE A 49 10.83 9.87 4.81
CA ILE A 49 12.07 9.17 5.20
C ILE A 49 11.88 8.59 6.61
N GLY A 50 12.16 7.30 6.76
CA GLY A 50 11.93 6.54 8.00
C GLY A 50 10.68 5.66 7.98
N ASP A 51 9.74 5.90 7.05
CA ASP A 51 8.59 5.01 6.86
C ASP A 51 9.03 3.64 6.37
N ARG A 52 8.21 2.61 6.64
CA ARG A 52 8.47 1.23 6.20
C ARG A 52 7.44 0.77 5.19
N THR A 53 7.85 -0.15 4.31
CA THR A 53 6.89 -0.91 3.51
C THR A 53 5.94 -1.69 4.41
N ARG A 54 4.80 -2.16 3.89
CA ARG A 54 3.82 -2.93 4.67
C ARG A 54 3.69 -4.32 4.10
N ASN A 55 3.67 -5.30 5.00
CA ASN A 55 3.41 -6.69 4.66
C ASN A 55 2.04 -7.09 5.18
N TYR A 56 1.32 -7.84 4.36
CA TYR A 56 -0.05 -8.26 4.60
C TYR A 56 -0.14 -9.77 4.48
N LYS A 57 -1.00 -10.39 5.30
CA LYS A 57 -1.34 -11.81 5.15
C LYS A 57 -2.81 -12.05 5.43
N SER A 58 -3.32 -13.12 4.84
CA SER A 58 -4.64 -13.67 5.10
C SER A 58 -4.46 -14.95 5.93
N GLU A 59 -5.22 -15.09 7.01
CA GLU A 59 -5.22 -16.33 7.81
C GLU A 59 -6.12 -17.41 7.20
N SER A 60 -6.96 -17.05 6.24
CA SER A 60 -7.89 -17.95 5.60
C SER A 60 -7.82 -17.81 4.08
N GLU A 61 -8.25 -18.85 3.36
CA GLU A 61 -8.31 -18.89 1.89
C GLU A 61 -9.29 -17.87 1.30
N ASN A 62 -10.04 -17.17 2.15
CA ASN A 62 -11.17 -16.31 1.82
C ASN A 62 -10.77 -14.96 1.18
N CYS A 63 -9.53 -14.81 0.71
CA CYS A 63 -8.97 -13.59 0.10
C CYS A 63 -9.01 -12.31 0.97
N PHE A 64 -9.37 -12.38 2.25
CA PHE A 64 -9.39 -11.21 3.13
C PHE A 64 -8.05 -11.07 3.86
N THR A 65 -7.37 -9.94 3.65
CA THR A 65 -6.23 -9.53 4.47
C THR A 65 -6.69 -9.33 5.90
N THR A 66 -6.25 -10.20 6.82
CA THR A 66 -6.64 -10.13 8.24
C THR A 66 -5.56 -9.50 9.10
N HIS A 67 -4.30 -9.53 8.65
CA HIS A 67 -3.17 -9.03 9.42
C HIS A 67 -2.26 -8.14 8.59
N GLY A 68 -1.74 -7.11 9.24
CA GLY A 68 -0.72 -6.23 8.70
C GLY A 68 0.47 -6.12 9.66
N ARG A 69 1.66 -5.88 9.11
CA ARG A 69 2.86 -5.50 9.86
C ARG A 69 3.70 -4.51 9.06
N ASP A 70 4.61 -3.84 9.75
CA ASP A 70 5.72 -3.17 9.09
C ASP A 70 6.66 -4.19 8.45
N GLY A 71 7.14 -3.84 7.27
CA GLY A 71 8.07 -4.61 6.47
C GLY A 71 9.52 -4.30 6.81
N ASP A 72 10.40 -5.05 6.15
CA ASP A 72 11.84 -5.08 6.43
C ASP A 72 12.60 -3.99 5.65
N TRP A 73 11.89 -3.13 4.93
CA TRP A 73 12.44 -2.08 4.09
C TRP A 73 12.04 -0.72 4.63
N VAL A 74 13.02 0.16 4.83
CA VAL A 74 12.84 1.53 5.31
C VAL A 74 13.11 2.51 4.18
N VAL A 75 12.26 3.53 4.05
CA VAL A 75 12.41 4.61 3.08
C VAL A 75 13.56 5.51 3.51
N THR A 76 14.52 5.71 2.61
CA THR A 76 15.71 6.55 2.83
C THR A 76 15.71 7.80 1.96
N ARG A 77 14.96 7.80 0.86
CA ARG A 77 14.80 8.93 -0.05
C ARG A 77 13.48 8.87 -0.79
N VAL A 78 12.86 10.02 -1.01
CA VAL A 78 11.64 10.15 -1.81
C VAL A 78 11.87 11.16 -2.92
N GLU A 79 11.62 10.74 -4.15
CA GLU A 79 11.68 11.60 -5.35
C GLU A 79 10.29 11.76 -5.93
N GLN A 80 9.95 12.99 -6.32
CA GLN A 80 8.67 13.32 -6.91
C GLN A 80 8.86 13.66 -8.39
N PHE A 81 8.03 13.04 -9.24
CA PHE A 81 7.97 13.29 -10.67
C PHE A 81 6.56 13.77 -11.01
N VAL A 82 6.48 15.03 -11.46
CA VAL A 82 5.22 15.65 -11.91
C VAL A 82 5.36 16.15 -13.33
N ASN A 83 4.30 16.02 -14.12
CA ASN A 83 4.21 16.64 -15.42
C ASN A 83 3.07 17.66 -15.39
N TYR A 84 3.39 18.94 -15.60
CA TYR A 84 2.44 20.06 -15.55
C TYR A 84 1.31 19.98 -16.59
N ASN A 85 1.45 19.14 -17.61
CA ASN A 85 0.43 18.93 -18.64
C ASN A 85 -0.53 17.78 -18.29
N THR A 86 -0.36 17.14 -17.12
CA THR A 86 -1.19 16.02 -16.67
C THR A 86 -1.55 16.17 -15.21
N ASP A 87 -2.66 15.55 -14.80
CA ASP A 87 -3.08 15.36 -13.42
C ASP A 87 -2.42 14.15 -12.74
N LYS A 88 -1.28 13.69 -13.29
CA LYS A 88 -0.56 12.52 -12.82
C LYS A 88 0.69 12.90 -12.04
N LYS A 89 0.90 12.23 -10.92
CA LYS A 89 2.09 12.36 -10.08
C LYS A 89 2.67 10.99 -9.80
N ILE A 90 3.99 10.88 -9.81
CA ILE A 90 4.70 9.66 -9.43
C ILE A 90 5.63 10.00 -8.27
N PHE A 91 5.58 9.21 -7.21
CA PHE A 91 6.52 9.26 -6.10
C PHE A 91 7.34 7.99 -6.10
N VAL A 92 8.66 8.12 -6.08
CA VAL A 92 9.59 7.00 -6.01
C VAL A 92 10.28 7.02 -4.64
N CYS A 93 9.93 6.05 -3.81
CA CYS A 93 10.50 5.85 -2.49
C CYS A 93 11.65 4.83 -2.60
N TYR A 94 12.88 5.31 -2.47
CA TYR A 94 14.05 4.46 -2.39
C TYR A 94 14.17 3.91 -0.97
N CYS A 95 14.39 2.62 -0.88
CA CYS A 95 14.37 1.88 0.37
C CYS A 95 15.67 1.12 0.57
N LYS A 96 16.08 1.00 1.82
CA LYS A 96 17.17 0.17 2.28
C LYS A 96 16.65 -1.00 3.09
N TYR A 97 17.29 -2.16 2.96
CA TYR A 97 16.99 -3.31 3.79
C TYR A 97 17.46 -3.07 5.23
N ASP A 98 16.52 -3.11 6.17
CA ASP A 98 16.75 -2.93 7.60
C ASP A 98 15.73 -3.82 8.35
N PRO A 99 16.02 -5.13 8.50
CA PRO A 99 15.05 -6.10 8.96
C PRO A 99 14.64 -5.87 10.41
N ILE A 100 13.36 -6.16 10.69
CA ILE A 100 12.77 -6.02 12.02
C ILE A 100 12.10 -7.31 12.47
N GLU A 101 11.96 -7.48 13.78
CA GLU A 101 11.17 -8.58 14.31
C GLU A 101 9.70 -8.46 13.85
N PRO A 102 9.12 -9.47 13.18
CA PRO A 102 7.77 -9.38 12.64
C PRO A 102 6.70 -9.25 13.74
N LYS A 103 6.12 -8.06 13.88
CA LYS A 103 4.99 -7.82 14.78
C LYS A 103 3.68 -7.70 14.00
N TRP A 104 2.96 -8.81 13.87
CA TRP A 104 1.66 -8.84 13.22
C TRP A 104 0.58 -8.26 14.10
N SER A 105 -0.24 -7.38 13.54
CA SER A 105 -1.44 -6.84 14.16
C SER A 105 -2.67 -7.18 13.32
N LEU A 106 -3.76 -7.55 14.01
CA LEU A 106 -5.06 -7.73 13.38
C LEU A 106 -5.50 -6.39 12.77
N MET A 107 -5.90 -6.41 11.51
CA MET A 107 -6.47 -5.24 10.87
C MET A 107 -7.96 -5.15 11.19
N ASN A 108 -8.43 -3.98 11.61
CA ASN A 108 -9.85 -3.74 11.78
C ASN A 108 -10.53 -3.81 10.41
N ARG A 109 -11.33 -4.86 10.17
CA ARG A 109 -12.20 -4.90 9.00
C ARG A 109 -13.31 -3.88 9.20
N GLY A 110 -13.55 -3.05 8.20
CA GLY A 110 -14.79 -2.26 8.14
C GLY A 110 -16.01 -3.19 8.08
N ALA A 111 -17.15 -2.69 8.54
CA ALA A 111 -18.40 -3.43 8.40
C ALA A 111 -18.63 -3.81 6.93
N ASN A 112 -19.00 -5.06 6.70
CA ASN A 112 -19.30 -5.54 5.36
C ASN A 112 -20.62 -4.94 4.85
N ALA A 113 -20.89 -5.04 3.55
CA ALA A 113 -22.08 -4.43 2.96
C ALA A 113 -23.38 -4.94 3.62
N SER A 114 -23.44 -6.20 4.03
CA SER A 114 -24.61 -6.76 4.73
C SER A 114 -24.77 -6.16 6.12
N GLU A 115 -23.69 -6.06 6.90
CA GLU A 115 -23.68 -5.41 8.23
C GLU A 115 -24.11 -3.93 8.14
N LEU A 116 -23.62 -3.21 7.13
CA LEU A 116 -24.00 -1.80 6.86
C LEU A 116 -25.45 -1.64 6.38
N LEU A 117 -26.03 -2.68 5.78
CA LEU A 117 -27.42 -2.67 5.31
C LEU A 117 -28.39 -3.02 6.43
N GLU A 118 -28.01 -3.91 7.35
CA GLU A 118 -28.82 -4.25 8.55
C GLU A 118 -28.96 -3.04 9.49
N GLU A 119 -27.88 -2.27 9.69
CA GLU A 119 -27.89 -1.07 10.55
C GLU A 119 -28.82 0.05 10.05
N LYS A 120 -29.15 0.07 8.74
CA LYS A 120 -30.09 1.04 8.15
C LYS A 120 -31.56 0.64 8.27
N VAL A 121 -31.86 -0.61 8.62
CA VAL A 121 -33.25 -1.10 8.75
C VAL A 121 -33.87 -0.76 10.11
N ASP A 122 -33.04 -0.45 11.12
CA ASP A 122 -33.48 -0.15 12.50
C ASP A 122 -33.77 1.34 12.78
N LEU A 123 -33.79 2.22 11.77
CA LEU A 123 -34.30 3.58 11.97
C LEU A 123 -35.83 3.51 12.13
N PRO A 124 -36.42 3.93 13.27
CA PRO A 124 -37.86 3.90 13.43
C PRO A 124 -38.50 4.77 12.36
N MET A 125 -39.36 4.16 11.55
CA MET A 125 -40.31 4.85 10.69
C MET A 125 -41.18 5.75 11.58
N ASN A 126 -40.82 7.02 11.67
CA ASN A 126 -41.62 8.04 12.32
C ASN A 126 -42.88 8.25 11.46
N ASN A 127 -43.94 7.51 11.76
CA ASN A 127 -45.28 7.78 11.25
C ASN A 127 -45.85 8.96 12.05
N GLY A 128 -45.78 10.15 11.46
CA GLY A 128 -46.45 11.37 11.90
C GLY A 128 -47.11 12.04 10.71
#